data_AF-A0A497DK89-F1
#
_entry.id   AF-A0A497DK89-F1
#
_cell.length_a   1.000
_cell.length_b   1.000
_cell.length_c   1.000
_cell.angle_alpha   90.00
_cell.angle_beta   90.00
_cell.angle_gamma   90.00
#
_symmetry.space_group_name_H-M   'P 1'
#
loop_
_entity.id
_entity.type
_entity.pdbx_description
1 polymer ?
#
loop_
_entity_poly.entity_id
_entity_poly.type
_entity_poly.pdbx_seq_one_letter_code
_entity_poly.pdbx_strand_id
1 'polypeptide(L)'
;MIADKYYLLSRGKQRLFYSLLLIATPFLLLQNYLQSFIGKLSDINITLFEKDIPVIPLFALLLVLFLTVWWRKKITRTRVVGWVVVVIMFWLGQHLTDFYFHHRFYDLQYNWHYLAYATFAFLNYRFLKEKGAKRSKVLLSTFISALIISTFDEMIQIPLSNRVFDLGDVSKDLWGTMIGLVFVFVIIENGKMFSGSWKIRYPKLKDYLSDAVALFFYLTLFALLFMAFTSVLSDTRYIFQAVAFPVALFLVFFLLIHLSQFKVRWALWILIAALLGGLVTLQVKYHSKGVVAINNYLFLYKGVPIYYLDILIYPNQTFRPVDKKDFFNQRDKKTIKKLSDNILLIAAGSKRDGGKGFDPDKISYFVYNEFRQKGMQIIILDNKSAFEQYNRLMSEGKQVTMIVKND
;
A
#
# COMPACT_ATOMS: atom_id res chain seq x y z
N MET A 1 -6.82 26.13 31.59
CA MET A 1 -6.59 25.05 32.56
C MET A 1 -7.94 24.53 33.12
N ILE A 2 -8.93 24.26 32.26
CA ILE A 2 -10.31 23.86 32.65
C ILE A 2 -10.72 22.51 31.99
N ALA A 3 -9.88 21.94 31.12
CA ALA A 3 -10.28 20.81 30.27
C ALA A 3 -10.14 19.42 30.90
N ASP A 4 -9.47 19.25 32.05
CA ASP A 4 -9.24 17.90 32.61
C ASP A 4 -10.38 17.42 33.52
N LYS A 5 -11.39 18.25 33.81
CA LYS A 5 -12.49 17.91 34.73
C LYS A 5 -13.55 16.95 34.17
N TYR A 6 -13.50 16.62 32.86
CA TYR A 6 -14.55 15.84 32.18
C TYR A 6 -14.05 14.54 31.52
N TYR A 7 -12.82 14.10 31.76
CA TYR A 7 -12.34 12.83 31.21
C TYR A 7 -12.47 11.70 32.24
N LEU A 8 -13.22 10.65 31.86
CA LEU A 8 -13.36 9.41 32.64
C LEU A 8 -12.01 8.71 32.93
N LEU A 9 -11.02 8.87 32.04
CA LEU A 9 -9.70 8.26 32.16
C LEU A 9 -8.60 9.31 31.89
N SER A 10 -7.47 9.20 32.59
CA SER A 10 -6.28 10.03 32.29
C SER A 10 -5.76 9.74 30.88
N ARG A 11 -5.09 10.69 30.23
CA ARG A 11 -4.64 10.52 28.82
C ARG A 11 -3.69 9.33 28.65
N GLY A 12 -2.88 9.04 29.67
CA GLY A 12 -2.04 7.83 29.71
C GLY A 12 -2.87 6.55 29.72
N LYS A 13 -3.93 6.48 30.52
CA LYS A 13 -4.87 5.36 30.57
C LYS A 13 -5.67 5.22 29.27
N GLN A 14 -6.13 6.34 28.68
CA GLN A 14 -6.82 6.34 27.38
C GLN A 14 -5.92 5.73 26.29
N ARG A 15 -4.65 6.17 26.21
CA ARG A 15 -3.68 5.64 25.26
C ARG A 15 -3.45 4.15 25.47
N LEU A 16 -3.18 3.73 26.72
CA LEU A 16 -2.92 2.33 27.05
C LEU A 16 -4.13 1.45 26.70
N PHE A 17 -5.33 1.85 27.13
CA PHE A 17 -6.55 1.13 26.85
C PHE A 17 -6.80 1.01 25.34
N TYR A 18 -6.58 2.09 24.58
CA TYR A 18 -6.70 2.05 23.12
C TYR A 18 -5.66 1.14 22.48
N SER A 19 -4.39 1.15 22.93
CA SER A 19 -3.37 0.22 22.45
C SER A 19 -3.73 -1.24 22.73
N LEU A 20 -4.29 -1.53 23.91
CA LEU A 20 -4.79 -2.87 24.24
C LEU A 20 -5.99 -3.23 23.36
N LEU A 21 -6.88 -2.27 23.07
CA LEU A 21 -7.98 -2.48 22.13
C LEU A 21 -7.48 -2.75 20.72
N LEU A 22 -6.42 -2.08 20.23
CA LEU A 22 -5.86 -2.36 18.91
C LEU A 22 -5.44 -3.82 18.78
N ILE A 23 -4.80 -4.36 19.82
CA ILE A 23 -4.40 -5.77 19.86
C ILE A 23 -5.62 -6.68 20.05
N ALA A 24 -6.56 -6.34 20.93
CA ALA A 24 -7.69 -7.21 21.27
C ALA A 24 -8.80 -7.23 20.20
N THR A 25 -8.99 -6.13 19.46
CA THR A 25 -10.12 -5.95 18.55
C THR A 25 -10.10 -6.95 17.38
N PRO A 26 -8.98 -7.20 16.67
CA PRO A 26 -8.91 -8.24 15.65
C PRO A 26 -9.42 -9.60 16.15
N PHE A 27 -9.08 -10.00 17.38
CA PHE A 27 -9.57 -11.23 17.98
C PHE A 27 -11.09 -11.21 18.23
N LEU A 28 -11.61 -10.14 18.83
CA LEU A 28 -13.04 -9.98 19.08
C LEU A 28 -13.85 -9.93 17.78
N LEU A 29 -13.30 -9.35 16.72
CA LEU A 29 -13.92 -9.29 15.40
C LEU A 29 -13.97 -10.65 14.72
N LEU A 30 -12.89 -11.43 14.81
CA LEU A 30 -12.78 -12.78 14.23
C LEU A 30 -13.70 -13.78 14.93
N GLN A 31 -13.84 -13.70 16.26
CA GLN A 31 -14.64 -14.66 17.03
C GLN A 31 -16.16 -14.41 16.95
N ASN A 32 -16.60 -13.15 16.78
CA ASN A 32 -18.02 -12.79 16.95
C ASN A 32 -18.76 -12.43 15.64
N TYR A 33 -18.30 -12.88 14.47
CA TYR A 33 -18.91 -12.58 13.16
C TYR A 33 -19.02 -11.09 12.80
N LEU A 34 -18.42 -10.18 13.59
CA LEU A 34 -18.55 -8.74 13.38
C LEU A 34 -17.94 -8.32 12.05
N GLN A 35 -16.92 -9.04 11.59
CA GLN A 35 -16.35 -8.88 10.25
C GLN A 35 -17.38 -9.10 9.13
N SER A 36 -18.19 -10.17 9.23
CA SER A 36 -19.26 -10.46 8.27
C SER A 36 -20.36 -9.39 8.33
N PHE A 37 -20.71 -8.93 9.54
CA PHE A 37 -21.68 -7.86 9.73
C PHE A 37 -21.21 -6.52 9.11
N ILE A 38 -19.95 -6.13 9.34
CA ILE A 38 -19.36 -4.92 8.73
C ILE A 38 -19.28 -5.06 7.21
N GLY A 39 -18.98 -6.26 6.69
CA GLY A 39 -19.04 -6.56 5.26
C GLY A 39 -20.43 -6.34 4.69
N LYS A 40 -21.46 -6.93 5.31
CA LYS A 40 -22.87 -6.75 4.93
C LYS A 40 -23.31 -5.28 4.99
N LEU A 41 -22.90 -4.53 6.02
CA LEU A 41 -23.16 -3.09 6.11
C LEU A 41 -22.53 -2.32 4.96
N SER A 42 -21.33 -2.70 4.53
CA SER A 42 -20.62 -2.08 3.40
C SER A 42 -21.29 -2.36 2.05
N ASP A 43 -22.06 -3.45 1.96
CA ASP A 43 -22.80 -3.85 0.76
C ASP A 43 -24.23 -3.28 0.68
N ILE A 44 -24.70 -2.55 1.70
CA ILE A 44 -26.02 -1.92 1.66
C ILE A 44 -26.03 -0.83 0.57
N ASN A 45 -26.91 -1.02 -0.41
CA ASN A 45 -27.21 -0.04 -1.44
C ASN A 45 -28.65 0.44 -1.29
N ILE A 46 -28.91 1.70 -1.64
CA ILE A 46 -30.25 2.26 -1.83
C ILE A 46 -30.41 2.54 -3.31
N THR A 47 -31.46 2.02 -3.92
CA THR A 47 -31.77 2.29 -5.33
C THR A 47 -32.48 3.64 -5.43
N LEU A 48 -31.83 4.63 -6.04
CA LEU A 48 -32.37 5.95 -6.33
C LEU A 48 -32.23 6.22 -7.83
N PHE A 49 -33.34 6.55 -8.51
CA PHE A 49 -33.36 6.78 -9.96
C PHE A 49 -32.77 5.60 -10.77
N GLU A 50 -33.17 4.38 -10.44
CA GLU A 50 -32.67 3.13 -11.07
C GLU A 50 -31.15 2.91 -10.92
N LYS A 51 -30.49 3.66 -10.03
CA LYS A 51 -29.08 3.50 -9.71
C LYS A 51 -28.92 3.06 -8.28
N ASP A 52 -28.12 2.00 -8.09
CA ASP A 52 -27.73 1.55 -6.76
C ASP A 52 -26.65 2.45 -6.19
N ILE A 53 -27.00 3.20 -5.15
CA ILE A 53 -26.09 4.11 -4.45
C ILE A 53 -25.65 3.43 -3.14
N PRO A 54 -24.34 3.24 -2.93
CA PRO A 54 -23.84 2.64 -1.69
C PRO A 54 -24.07 3.57 -0.51
N VAL A 55 -24.63 3.03 0.59
CA VAL A 55 -25.04 3.80 1.76
C VAL A 55 -23.84 4.40 2.51
N ILE A 56 -22.74 3.66 2.62
CA ILE A 56 -21.57 4.11 3.40
C ILE A 56 -20.97 5.41 2.82
N PRO A 57 -20.65 5.50 1.50
CA PRO A 57 -20.22 6.75 0.90
C PRO A 57 -21.21 7.90 1.06
N LEU A 58 -22.52 7.62 0.96
CA LEU A 58 -23.55 8.63 1.15
C LEU A 58 -23.54 9.18 2.58
N PHE A 59 -23.49 8.29 3.58
CA PHE A 59 -23.39 8.70 4.99
C PHE A 59 -22.11 9.47 5.26
N ALA A 60 -20.97 9.02 4.72
CA ALA A 60 -19.69 9.72 4.84
C ALA A 60 -19.76 11.12 4.22
N LEU A 61 -20.39 11.27 3.05
CA LEU A 61 -20.60 12.57 2.39
C LEU A 61 -21.47 13.49 3.25
N LEU A 62 -22.59 13.01 3.77
CA LEU A 62 -23.48 13.77 4.65
C LEU A 62 -22.74 14.20 5.94
N LEU A 63 -21.94 13.32 6.53
CA LEU A 63 -21.12 13.63 7.69
C LEU A 63 -20.08 14.71 7.36
N VAL A 64 -19.40 14.63 6.21
CA VAL A 64 -18.45 15.65 5.76
C VAL A 64 -19.13 16.99 5.53
N LEU A 65 -20.31 17.02 4.91
CA LEU A 65 -21.10 18.24 4.71
C LEU A 65 -21.51 18.85 6.05
N PHE A 66 -22.04 18.04 6.96
CA PHE A 66 -22.42 18.46 8.31
C PHE A 66 -21.22 19.05 9.08
N LEU A 67 -20.09 18.35 9.10
CA LEU A 67 -18.86 18.81 9.75
C LEU A 67 -18.31 20.08 9.10
N THR A 68 -18.42 20.22 7.78
CA THR A 68 -18.00 21.42 7.05
C THR A 68 -18.84 22.63 7.44
N VAL A 69 -20.17 22.48 7.53
CA VAL A 69 -21.08 23.54 7.99
C VAL A 69 -20.79 23.90 9.45
N TRP A 70 -20.67 22.89 10.31
CA TRP A 70 -20.43 23.06 11.74
C TRP A 70 -19.06 23.70 12.04
N TRP A 71 -18.02 23.35 11.27
CA TRP A 71 -16.67 23.89 11.43
C TRP A 71 -16.31 25.01 10.45
N ARG A 72 -17.26 25.59 9.71
CA ARG A 72 -16.97 26.60 8.66
C ARG A 72 -16.06 27.74 9.11
N LYS A 73 -16.24 28.22 10.36
CA LYS A 73 -15.42 29.31 10.95
C LYS A 73 -13.97 28.91 11.25
N LYS A 74 -13.69 27.61 11.26
CA LYS A 74 -12.38 27.01 11.55
C LYS A 74 -11.69 26.53 10.26
N ILE A 75 -12.30 26.65 9.09
CA ILE A 75 -11.70 26.23 7.83
C ILE A 75 -10.61 27.25 7.44
N THR A 76 -9.38 26.77 7.29
CA THR A 76 -8.23 27.55 6.81
C THR A 76 -7.66 26.86 5.57
N ARG A 77 -6.96 27.60 4.70
CA ARG A 77 -6.29 27.02 3.52
C ARG A 77 -5.40 25.83 3.90
N THR A 78 -4.65 25.96 4.99
CA THR A 78 -3.79 24.90 5.52
C THR A 78 -4.57 23.65 5.91
N ARG A 79 -5.72 23.80 6.57
CA ARG A 79 -6.59 22.68 6.94
C ARG A 79 -7.21 22.00 5.72
N VAL A 80 -7.62 22.77 4.71
CA VAL A 80 -8.14 22.23 3.45
C VAL A 80 -7.06 21.41 2.74
N VAL A 81 -5.85 21.96 2.60
CA VAL A 81 -4.71 21.23 2.04
C VAL A 81 -4.41 19.96 2.85
N GLY A 82 -4.43 20.04 4.18
CA GLY A 82 -4.26 18.88 5.05
C GLY A 82 -5.29 17.77 4.78
N TRP A 83 -6.56 18.12 4.62
CA TRP A 83 -7.61 17.16 4.26
C TRP A 83 -7.39 16.55 2.88
N VAL A 84 -7.01 17.34 1.89
CA VAL A 84 -6.66 16.84 0.54
C VAL A 84 -5.50 15.84 0.62
N VAL A 85 -4.46 16.15 1.40
CA VAL A 85 -3.32 15.24 1.62
C VAL A 85 -3.79 13.95 2.29
N VAL A 86 -4.64 14.01 3.32
CA VAL A 86 -5.22 12.81 3.95
C VAL A 86 -5.97 11.94 2.94
N VAL A 87 -6.82 12.53 2.10
CA VAL A 87 -7.57 11.79 1.07
C VAL A 87 -6.62 11.14 0.05
N ILE A 88 -5.59 11.87 -0.40
CA ILE A 88 -4.56 11.33 -1.30
C ILE A 88 -3.82 10.17 -0.64
N MET A 89 -3.48 10.27 0.64
CA MET A 89 -2.81 9.18 1.36
C MET A 89 -3.68 7.94 1.48
N PHE A 90 -4.97 8.07 1.79
CA PHE A 90 -5.90 6.92 1.77
C PHE A 90 -5.98 6.29 0.37
N TRP A 91 -6.13 7.13 -0.67
CA TRP A 91 -6.17 6.66 -2.06
C TRP A 91 -4.90 5.92 -2.46
N LEU A 92 -3.72 6.45 -2.11
CA LEU A 92 -2.43 5.80 -2.34
C LEU A 92 -2.32 4.46 -1.60
N GLY A 93 -2.73 4.43 -0.33
CA GLY A 93 -2.74 3.22 0.48
C GLY A 93 -3.52 2.11 -0.21
N GLN A 94 -4.78 2.40 -0.57
CA GLN A 94 -5.65 1.45 -1.24
C GLN A 94 -5.15 1.04 -2.64
N HIS A 95 -4.50 1.93 -3.38
CA HIS A 95 -4.01 1.60 -4.72
C HIS A 95 -2.79 0.67 -4.70
N LEU A 96 -1.93 0.86 -3.68
CA LEU A 96 -0.71 0.08 -3.49
C LEU A 96 -1.01 -1.28 -2.85
N THR A 97 -1.83 -1.31 -1.80
CA THR A 97 -2.18 -2.56 -1.11
C THR A 97 -3.29 -3.33 -1.81
N ASP A 98 -3.44 -4.60 -1.47
CA ASP A 98 -4.70 -5.33 -1.66
C ASP A 98 -5.16 -5.50 -3.13
N PHE A 99 -4.22 -5.63 -4.07
CA PHE A 99 -4.53 -5.83 -5.48
C PHE A 99 -5.52 -6.98 -5.74
N TYR A 100 -5.27 -8.15 -5.14
CA TYR A 100 -6.10 -9.35 -5.34
C TYR A 100 -7.44 -9.33 -4.60
N PHE A 101 -7.62 -8.37 -3.71
CA PHE A 101 -8.76 -8.29 -2.83
C PHE A 101 -9.92 -7.48 -3.43
N HIS A 102 -9.61 -6.60 -4.39
CA HIS A 102 -10.58 -5.80 -5.15
C HIS A 102 -11.60 -5.05 -4.27
N HIS A 103 -11.12 -4.53 -3.13
CA HIS A 103 -11.96 -3.75 -2.22
C HIS A 103 -12.29 -2.38 -2.76
N ARG A 104 -13.49 -1.93 -2.37
CA ARG A 104 -13.95 -0.58 -2.64
C ARG A 104 -13.37 0.34 -1.58
N PHE A 105 -13.21 1.61 -1.94
CA PHE A 105 -12.61 2.62 -1.05
C PHE A 105 -13.36 2.76 0.28
N TYR A 106 -14.64 2.40 0.31
CA TYR A 106 -15.50 2.52 1.48
C TYR A 106 -15.71 1.22 2.23
N ASP A 107 -15.01 0.13 1.88
CA ASP A 107 -15.09 -1.11 2.66
C ASP A 107 -14.40 -0.87 4.02
N LEU A 108 -15.21 -0.67 5.07
CA LEU A 108 -14.74 -0.24 6.40
C LEU A 108 -13.76 -1.22 7.02
N GLN A 109 -13.96 -2.51 6.76
CA GLN A 109 -13.12 -3.58 7.30
C GLN A 109 -11.65 -3.40 6.90
N TYR A 110 -11.39 -2.98 5.66
CA TYR A 110 -10.03 -2.87 5.12
C TYR A 110 -9.38 -1.56 5.51
N ASN A 111 -10.16 -0.48 5.53
CA ASN A 111 -9.68 0.82 5.99
C ASN A 111 -9.52 0.92 7.51
N TRP A 112 -9.92 -0.12 8.26
CA TRP A 112 -9.85 -0.13 9.71
C TRP A 112 -8.43 0.09 10.21
N HIS A 113 -7.42 -0.56 9.61
CA HIS A 113 -6.01 -0.37 9.93
C HIS A 113 -5.61 1.11 9.89
N TYR A 114 -5.97 1.80 8.80
CA TYR A 114 -5.67 3.22 8.63
C TYR A 114 -6.35 4.09 9.69
N LEU A 115 -7.64 3.87 9.95
CA LEU A 115 -8.43 4.66 10.90
C LEU A 115 -8.00 4.41 12.35
N ALA A 116 -7.74 3.15 12.70
CA ALA A 116 -7.37 2.74 14.03
C ALA A 116 -6.00 3.32 14.41
N TYR A 117 -5.02 3.22 13.52
CA TYR A 117 -3.69 3.79 13.77
C TYR A 117 -3.64 5.31 13.61
N ALA A 118 -4.49 5.93 12.80
CA ALA A 118 -4.65 7.39 12.80
C ALA A 118 -5.19 7.90 14.15
N THR A 119 -6.14 7.16 14.74
CA THR A 119 -6.69 7.45 16.07
C THR A 119 -5.63 7.24 17.15
N PHE A 120 -4.86 6.16 17.09
CA PHE A 120 -3.72 5.93 17.97
C PHE A 120 -2.71 7.07 17.90
N ALA A 121 -2.35 7.53 16.70
CA ALA A 121 -1.43 8.64 16.52
C ALA A 121 -1.93 9.93 17.19
N PHE A 122 -3.22 10.22 17.07
CA PHE A 122 -3.86 11.34 17.77
C PHE A 122 -3.80 11.21 19.29
N LEU A 123 -4.15 10.04 19.84
CA LEU A 123 -4.11 9.79 21.29
C LEU A 123 -2.68 9.86 21.84
N ASN A 124 -1.71 9.28 21.14
CA ASN A 124 -0.31 9.31 21.54
C ASN A 124 0.25 10.74 21.46
N TYR A 125 -0.12 11.52 20.44
CA TYR A 125 0.22 12.94 20.36
C TYR A 125 -0.32 13.72 21.57
N ARG A 126 -1.59 13.53 21.95
CA ARG A 126 -2.17 14.21 23.12
C ARG A 126 -1.40 13.90 24.41
N PHE A 127 -1.08 12.62 24.62
CA PHE A 127 -0.31 12.17 25.78
C PHE A 127 1.10 12.76 25.80
N LEU A 128 1.84 12.71 24.68
CA LEU A 128 3.21 13.21 24.63
C LEU A 128 3.29 14.73 24.67
N LYS A 129 2.32 15.44 24.09
CA LYS A 129 2.22 16.90 24.15
C LYS A 129 1.99 17.38 25.58
N GLU A 130 1.17 16.69 26.36
CA GLU A 130 0.97 16.98 27.78
C GLU A 130 2.26 16.85 28.58
N LYS A 131 3.10 15.87 28.23
CA LYS A 131 4.44 15.69 28.81
C LYS A 131 5.49 16.69 28.30
N GLY A 132 5.09 17.70 27.53
CA GLY A 132 6.01 18.69 26.96
C GLY A 132 6.99 18.11 25.93
N ALA A 133 6.66 16.98 25.30
CA ALA A 133 7.54 16.37 24.31
C ALA A 133 7.69 17.28 23.08
N LYS A 134 8.92 17.39 22.57
CA LYS A 134 9.22 18.06 21.28
C LYS A 134 8.51 17.31 20.14
N ARG A 135 8.12 18.05 19.09
CA ARG A 135 7.41 17.48 17.92
C ARG A 135 8.12 16.29 17.27
N SER A 136 9.44 16.36 17.10
CA SER A 136 10.25 15.25 16.57
C SER A 136 10.19 14.00 17.45
N LYS A 137 10.22 14.16 18.78
CA LYS A 137 10.02 13.07 19.73
C LYS A 137 8.61 12.48 19.64
N VAL A 138 7.59 13.30 19.42
CA VAL A 138 6.22 12.83 19.19
C VAL A 138 6.13 11.98 17.92
N LEU A 139 6.69 12.46 16.81
CA LEU A 139 6.74 11.74 15.53
C LEU A 139 7.41 10.38 15.68
N LEU A 140 8.67 10.38 16.15
CA LEU A 140 9.47 9.15 16.27
C LEU A 140 8.83 8.15 17.23
N SER A 141 8.41 8.60 18.42
CA SER A 141 7.80 7.71 19.40
C SER A 141 6.47 7.15 18.92
N THR A 142 5.66 7.95 18.21
CA THR A 142 4.38 7.45 17.67
C THR A 142 4.62 6.39 16.61
N PHE A 143 5.55 6.66 15.68
CA PHE A 143 5.90 5.71 14.62
C PHE A 143 6.46 4.40 15.16
N ILE A 144 7.45 4.46 16.07
CA ILE A 144 8.06 3.26 16.66
C ILE A 144 7.03 2.50 17.51
N SER A 145 6.21 3.18 18.30
CA SER A 145 5.17 2.50 19.08
C SER A 145 4.13 1.82 18.18
N ALA A 146 3.74 2.44 17.07
CA ALA A 146 2.85 1.81 16.09
C ALA A 146 3.48 0.56 15.48
N LEU A 147 4.76 0.63 15.07
CA LEU A 147 5.50 -0.52 14.53
C LEU A 147 5.54 -1.68 15.52
N ILE A 148 5.87 -1.40 16.78
CA ILE A 148 5.96 -2.42 17.83
C ILE A 148 4.58 -3.05 18.10
N ILE A 149 3.54 -2.23 18.29
CA ILE A 149 2.19 -2.72 18.56
C ILE A 149 1.68 -3.58 17.41
N SER A 150 1.85 -3.11 16.18
CA SER A 150 1.37 -3.81 14.99
C SER A 150 2.13 -5.12 14.73
N THR A 151 3.45 -5.10 14.85
CA THR A 151 4.27 -6.32 14.76
C THR A 151 3.86 -7.34 15.82
N PHE A 152 3.61 -6.88 17.05
CA PHE A 152 3.21 -7.73 18.16
C PHE A 152 1.81 -8.33 17.96
N ASP A 153 0.86 -7.54 17.44
CA ASP A 153 -0.47 -8.01 17.07
C ASP A 153 -0.39 -9.15 16.04
N GLU A 154 0.32 -8.94 14.94
CA GLU A 154 0.54 -9.96 13.91
C GLU A 154 1.24 -11.22 14.47
N MET A 155 2.25 -11.06 15.32
CA MET A 155 2.94 -12.19 15.96
C MET A 155 2.01 -13.03 16.84
N ILE A 156 1.11 -12.40 17.60
CA ILE A 156 0.15 -13.12 18.46
C ILE A 156 -0.96 -13.78 17.63
N GLN A 157 -1.34 -13.20 16.49
CA GLN A 157 -2.38 -13.77 15.63
C GLN A 157 -1.95 -15.13 15.01
N ILE A 158 -0.65 -15.36 14.79
CA ILE A 158 -0.12 -16.61 14.22
C ILE A 158 -0.61 -17.85 15.00
N PRO A 159 -0.28 -18.02 16.30
CA PRO A 159 -0.68 -19.22 17.05
C PRO A 159 -2.19 -19.32 17.29
N LEU A 160 -2.92 -18.21 17.24
CA LEU A 160 -4.34 -18.19 17.63
C LEU A 160 -5.31 -18.45 16.47
N SER A 161 -4.90 -18.21 15.23
CA SER A 161 -5.84 -18.20 14.09
C SER A 161 -5.37 -18.99 12.87
N ASN A 162 -4.26 -19.74 12.98
CA ASN A 162 -3.56 -20.35 11.84
C ASN A 162 -3.27 -19.32 10.72
N ARG A 163 -3.17 -18.04 11.08
CA ARG A 163 -2.84 -16.96 10.16
C ARG A 163 -1.34 -16.95 9.90
N VAL A 164 -1.01 -16.47 8.72
CA VAL A 164 0.36 -16.15 8.32
C VAL A 164 0.67 -14.74 8.81
N PHE A 165 1.91 -14.50 9.26
CA PHE A 165 2.37 -13.18 9.65
C PHE A 165 2.32 -12.22 8.45
N ASP A 166 1.38 -11.27 8.45
CA ASP A 166 1.15 -10.38 7.31
C ASP A 166 1.84 -9.02 7.51
N LEU A 167 3.04 -8.90 6.94
CA LEU A 167 3.76 -7.62 6.91
C LEU A 167 2.98 -6.50 6.18
N GLY A 168 2.06 -6.87 5.30
CA GLY A 168 1.15 -5.94 4.64
C GLY A 168 0.29 -5.20 5.66
N ASP A 169 -0.29 -5.90 6.64
CA ASP A 169 -1.09 -5.28 7.69
C ASP A 169 -0.24 -4.38 8.60
N VAL A 170 1.01 -4.78 8.90
CA VAL A 170 1.97 -3.91 9.61
C VAL A 170 2.25 -2.62 8.86
N SER A 171 2.45 -2.71 7.54
CA SER A 171 2.71 -1.53 6.72
C SER A 171 1.49 -0.60 6.63
N LYS A 172 0.27 -1.15 6.60
CA LYS A 172 -0.99 -0.38 6.59
C LYS A 172 -1.16 0.37 7.90
N ASP A 173 -0.82 -0.24 9.03
CA ASP A 173 -0.86 0.38 10.35
C ASP A 173 0.11 1.58 10.46
N LEU A 174 1.33 1.43 9.93
CA LEU A 174 2.29 2.54 9.84
C LEU A 174 1.79 3.66 8.93
N TRP A 175 1.18 3.30 7.79
CA TRP A 175 0.60 4.27 6.88
C TRP A 175 -0.57 5.03 7.54
N GLY A 176 -1.44 4.32 8.26
CA GLY A 176 -2.49 4.89 9.11
C GLY A 176 -1.94 5.85 10.17
N THR A 177 -0.83 5.47 10.79
CA THR A 177 -0.11 6.34 11.72
C THR A 177 0.34 7.63 11.05
N MET A 178 0.91 7.56 9.84
CA MET A 178 1.31 8.75 9.08
C MET A 178 0.13 9.63 8.68
N ILE A 179 -1.01 9.05 8.29
CA ILE A 179 -2.26 9.77 8.05
C ILE A 179 -2.70 10.53 9.32
N GLY A 180 -2.67 9.86 10.47
CA GLY A 180 -3.00 10.48 11.76
C GLY A 180 -2.04 11.62 12.13
N LEU A 181 -0.75 11.50 11.82
CA LEU A 181 0.23 12.55 12.05
C LEU A 181 0.03 13.75 11.10
N VAL A 182 -0.37 13.56 9.84
CA VAL A 182 -0.83 14.65 8.96
C VAL A 182 -2.04 15.35 9.57
N PHE A 183 -3.04 14.57 9.99
CA PHE A 183 -4.24 15.11 10.61
C PHE A 183 -3.89 15.95 11.85
N VAL A 184 -3.01 15.46 12.71
CA VAL A 184 -2.53 16.18 13.89
C VAL A 184 -1.78 17.47 13.53
N PHE A 185 -0.71 17.38 12.74
CA PHE A 185 0.21 18.51 12.56
C PHE A 185 -0.23 19.53 11.51
N VAL A 186 -1.00 19.11 10.50
CA VAL A 186 -1.52 20.00 9.46
C VAL A 186 -2.90 20.52 9.82
N ILE A 187 -3.82 19.65 10.24
CA ILE A 187 -5.22 20.03 10.45
C ILE A 187 -5.46 20.56 11.87
N ILE A 188 -5.14 19.77 12.90
CA ILE A 188 -5.38 20.16 14.30
C ILE A 188 -4.46 21.30 14.73
N GLU A 189 -3.15 21.18 14.51
CA GLU A 189 -2.17 22.24 14.81
C GLU A 189 -2.15 23.37 13.77
N ASN A 190 -2.99 23.33 12.73
CA ASN A 190 -3.05 24.34 11.65
C ASN A 190 -1.69 24.58 10.99
N GLY A 191 -0.94 23.51 10.72
CA GLY A 191 0.35 23.56 10.02
C GLY A 191 1.49 24.25 10.78
N LYS A 192 1.38 24.46 12.10
CA LYS A 192 2.45 25.07 12.91
C LYS A 192 3.78 24.31 12.87
N MET A 193 3.79 23.04 12.47
CA MET A 193 5.03 22.30 12.22
C MET A 193 5.75 22.78 10.95
N PHE A 194 4.98 23.24 9.97
CA PHE A 194 5.42 23.60 8.63
C PHE A 194 5.52 25.12 8.39
N SER A 195 5.30 25.94 9.43
CA SER A 195 5.38 27.40 9.33
C SER A 195 6.83 27.93 9.27
N GLY A 196 7.82 27.09 9.59
CA GLY A 196 9.23 27.41 9.47
C GLY A 196 9.82 27.05 8.11
N SER A 197 11.16 27.08 8.00
CA SER A 197 11.85 26.64 6.79
C SER A 197 11.65 25.14 6.57
N TRP A 198 11.15 24.75 5.40
CA TRP A 198 11.05 23.35 4.98
C TRP A 198 12.45 22.80 4.64
N LYS A 199 13.15 22.30 5.66
CA LYS A 199 14.48 21.71 5.51
C LYS A 199 14.39 20.21 5.66
N ILE A 200 14.58 19.51 4.55
CA ILE A 200 14.69 18.04 4.51
C ILE A 200 16.16 17.56 4.44
N ARG A 201 17.13 18.49 4.49
CA ARG A 201 18.56 18.21 4.37
C ARG A 201 19.32 18.85 5.52
N TYR A 202 20.20 18.07 6.12
CA TYR A 202 21.08 18.46 7.21
C TYR A 202 22.50 17.91 7.01
N PRO A 203 23.56 18.68 7.35
CA PRO A 203 24.94 18.22 7.25
C PRO A 203 25.26 17.05 8.19
N LYS A 204 24.67 17.00 9.39
CA LYS A 204 24.91 15.93 10.37
C LYS A 204 23.70 14.99 10.46
N LEU A 205 23.95 13.68 10.49
CA LEU A 205 22.90 12.66 10.53
C LEU A 205 21.95 12.80 11.74
N LYS A 206 22.49 13.16 12.91
CA LYS A 206 21.70 13.34 14.14
C LYS A 206 20.67 14.48 14.06
N ASP A 207 20.90 15.45 13.18
CA ASP A 207 20.03 16.63 13.06
C ASP A 207 18.71 16.26 12.37
N TYR A 208 18.71 15.23 11.50
CA TYR A 208 17.49 14.68 10.87
C TYR A 208 16.49 14.13 11.90
N LEU A 209 16.98 13.54 12.99
CA LEU A 209 16.12 13.02 14.07
C LEU A 209 15.61 14.13 15.00
N SER A 210 16.28 15.28 15.00
CA SER A 210 15.94 16.41 15.87
C SER A 210 14.91 17.34 15.21
N ASP A 211 14.98 17.49 13.89
CA ASP A 211 14.05 18.32 13.13
C ASP A 211 12.75 17.58 12.78
N ALA A 212 11.61 18.22 13.06
CA ALA A 212 10.30 17.58 12.89
C ALA A 212 9.89 17.44 11.42
N VAL A 213 10.26 18.39 10.55
CA VAL A 213 9.85 18.36 9.14
C VAL A 213 10.65 17.31 8.39
N ALA A 214 11.96 17.27 8.55
CA ALA A 214 12.78 16.21 7.96
C ALA A 214 12.37 14.83 8.45
N LEU A 215 12.22 14.65 9.77
CA LEU A 215 11.82 13.37 10.32
C LEU A 215 10.45 12.91 9.78
N PHE A 216 9.46 13.81 9.74
CA PHE A 216 8.15 13.50 9.17
C PHE A 216 8.25 13.06 7.71
N PHE A 217 9.05 13.75 6.90
CA PHE A 217 9.30 13.39 5.50
C PHE A 217 9.91 11.99 5.37
N TYR A 218 10.98 11.69 6.10
CA TYR A 218 11.66 10.39 6.00
C TYR A 218 10.84 9.23 6.55
N LEU A 219 10.07 9.42 7.63
CA LEU A 219 9.14 8.41 8.13
C LEU A 219 8.01 8.14 7.13
N THR A 220 7.49 9.18 6.46
CA THR A 220 6.47 9.03 5.41
C THR A 220 7.03 8.27 4.22
N LEU A 221 8.24 8.62 3.77
CA LEU A 221 8.93 7.93 2.68
C LEU A 221 9.15 6.46 3.02
N PHE A 222 9.66 6.16 4.22
CA PHE A 222 9.88 4.78 4.66
C PHE A 222 8.57 4.00 4.71
N ALA A 223 7.50 4.55 5.30
CA ALA A 223 6.20 3.89 5.36
C ALA A 223 5.62 3.59 3.97
N LEU A 224 5.77 4.53 3.02
CA LEU A 224 5.33 4.34 1.64
C LEU A 224 6.09 3.19 0.96
N LEU A 225 7.41 3.16 1.08
CA LEU A 225 8.24 2.10 0.51
C LEU A 225 7.93 0.76 1.16
N PHE A 226 7.81 0.71 2.48
CA PHE A 226 7.49 -0.50 3.22
C PHE A 226 6.13 -1.07 2.77
N MET A 227 5.12 -0.22 2.63
CA MET A 227 3.81 -0.62 2.10
C MET A 227 3.88 -1.10 0.65
N ALA A 228 4.63 -0.43 -0.21
CA ALA A 228 4.79 -0.85 -1.60
C ALA A 228 5.43 -2.25 -1.71
N PHE A 229 6.46 -2.55 -0.94
CA PHE A 229 7.13 -3.86 -1.00
C PHE A 229 6.36 -4.98 -0.30
N THR A 230 5.82 -4.73 0.89
CA THR A 230 5.05 -5.74 1.64
C THR A 230 3.76 -6.10 0.92
N SER A 231 3.15 -5.17 0.16
CA SER A 231 1.98 -5.46 -0.67
C SER A 231 2.24 -6.44 -1.82
N VAL A 232 3.50 -6.58 -2.26
CA VAL A 232 3.89 -7.46 -3.37
C VAL A 232 4.73 -8.66 -2.92
N LEU A 233 5.06 -8.76 -1.64
CA LEU A 233 5.84 -9.83 -1.03
C LEU A 233 5.13 -10.32 0.25
N SER A 234 3.88 -10.73 0.13
CA SER A 234 3.04 -11.09 1.30
C SER A 234 3.28 -12.52 1.80
N ASP A 235 3.85 -13.40 0.97
CA ASP A 235 4.19 -14.78 1.36
C ASP A 235 5.32 -14.79 2.41
N THR A 236 5.19 -15.63 3.44
CA THR A 236 6.18 -15.77 4.53
C THR A 236 7.59 -16.06 4.05
N ARG A 237 7.71 -16.78 2.92
CA ARG A 237 9.01 -17.10 2.33
C ARG A 237 9.78 -15.87 1.88
N TYR A 238 9.09 -14.74 1.69
CA TYR A 238 9.67 -13.47 1.26
C TYR A 238 9.75 -12.41 2.37
N ILE A 239 9.50 -12.76 3.65
CA ILE A 239 9.55 -11.81 4.77
C ILE A 239 10.87 -11.06 4.85
N PHE A 240 12.00 -11.76 4.65
CA PHE A 240 13.31 -11.11 4.67
C PHE A 240 13.43 -10.05 3.57
N GLN A 241 13.01 -10.36 2.35
CA GLN A 241 13.05 -9.46 1.20
C GLN A 241 12.06 -8.30 1.37
N ALA A 242 10.86 -8.59 1.91
CA ALA A 242 9.83 -7.60 2.21
C ALA A 242 10.29 -6.54 3.22
N VAL A 243 11.26 -6.87 4.08
CA VAL A 243 11.91 -5.91 5.00
C VAL A 243 13.19 -5.32 4.40
N ALA A 244 14.07 -6.15 3.85
CA ALA A 244 15.39 -5.75 3.38
C ALA A 244 15.32 -4.78 2.20
N PHE A 245 14.43 -5.01 1.22
CA PHE A 245 14.29 -4.15 0.05
C PHE A 245 13.83 -2.73 0.36
N PRO A 246 12.74 -2.49 1.13
CA PRO A 246 12.34 -1.14 1.47
C PRO A 246 13.39 -0.44 2.34
N VAL A 247 14.08 -1.15 3.25
CA VAL A 247 15.18 -0.57 4.03
C VAL A 247 16.35 -0.16 3.12
N ALA A 248 16.80 -1.05 2.23
CA ALA A 248 17.89 -0.76 1.30
C ALA A 248 17.54 0.41 0.38
N LEU A 249 16.33 0.41 -0.20
CA LEU A 249 15.87 1.48 -1.08
C LEU A 249 15.69 2.81 -0.32
N PHE A 250 15.19 2.77 0.92
CA PHE A 250 15.13 3.94 1.79
C PHE A 250 16.52 4.51 2.06
N LEU A 251 17.50 3.66 2.38
CA LEU A 251 18.88 4.09 2.61
C LEU A 251 19.49 4.70 1.35
N VAL A 252 19.23 4.13 0.17
CA VAL A 252 19.63 4.73 -1.12
C VAL A 252 19.02 6.11 -1.25
N PHE A 253 17.69 6.27 -1.16
CA PHE A 253 17.05 7.59 -1.27
C PHE A 253 17.54 8.59 -0.22
N PHE A 254 17.70 8.13 1.03
CA PHE A 254 18.23 8.94 2.10
C PHE A 254 19.64 9.45 1.77
N LEU A 255 20.54 8.56 1.35
CA LEU A 255 21.90 8.91 0.97
C LEU A 255 21.93 9.82 -0.26
N LEU A 256 21.11 9.59 -1.27
CA LEU A 256 20.99 10.48 -2.44
C LEU A 256 20.62 11.91 -2.00
N ILE A 257 19.59 12.04 -1.15
CA ILE A 257 19.13 13.34 -0.65
C ILE A 257 20.20 13.97 0.26
N HIS A 258 20.80 13.19 1.15
CA HIS A 258 21.84 13.64 2.07
C HIS A 258 23.10 14.11 1.32
N LEU A 259 23.57 13.34 0.35
CA LEU A 259 24.79 13.64 -0.41
C LEU A 259 24.61 14.79 -1.41
N SER A 260 23.37 15.07 -1.82
CA SER A 260 23.05 16.19 -2.73
C SER A 260 23.46 17.58 -2.21
N GLN A 261 23.71 17.73 -0.90
CA GLN A 261 24.14 18.98 -0.29
C GLN A 261 25.66 19.19 -0.31
N PHE A 262 26.45 18.15 -0.56
CA PHE A 262 27.92 18.21 -0.58
C PHE A 262 28.46 18.35 -2.00
N LYS A 263 29.78 18.55 -2.13
CA LYS A 263 30.47 18.69 -3.42
C LYS A 263 30.31 17.46 -4.34
N VAL A 264 30.04 16.28 -3.76
CA VAL A 264 29.79 15.02 -4.48
C VAL A 264 28.48 15.03 -5.28
N ARG A 265 27.62 16.05 -5.11
CA ARG A 265 26.33 16.17 -5.82
C ARG A 265 26.46 16.05 -7.34
N TRP A 266 27.57 16.48 -7.96
CA TRP A 266 27.75 16.38 -9.40
C TRP A 266 27.95 14.95 -9.87
N ALA A 267 28.75 14.15 -9.15
CA ALA A 267 28.87 12.72 -9.42
C ALA A 267 27.52 12.01 -9.28
N LEU A 268 26.71 12.43 -8.30
CA LEU A 268 25.36 11.92 -8.11
C LEU A 268 24.45 12.23 -9.29
N TRP A 269 24.44 13.48 -9.76
CA TRP A 269 23.62 13.89 -10.90
C TRP A 269 24.06 13.20 -12.20
N ILE A 270 25.36 12.98 -12.41
CA ILE A 270 25.88 12.20 -13.54
C ILE A 270 25.40 10.76 -13.46
N LEU A 271 25.46 10.13 -12.28
CA LEU A 271 24.97 8.77 -12.09
C LEU A 271 23.46 8.65 -12.35
N ILE A 272 22.66 9.59 -11.82
CA ILE A 272 21.21 9.64 -12.06
C ILE A 272 20.93 9.84 -13.55
N ALA A 273 21.63 10.77 -14.20
CA ALA A 273 21.48 11.03 -15.63
C ALA A 273 21.86 9.80 -16.48
N ALA A 274 22.92 9.08 -16.11
CA ALA A 274 23.32 7.85 -16.78
C ALA A 274 22.27 6.74 -16.61
N LEU A 275 21.73 6.56 -15.40
CA LEU A 275 20.65 5.60 -15.14
C LEU A 275 19.38 5.93 -15.93
N LEU A 276 18.94 7.20 -15.90
CA LEU A 276 17.78 7.65 -16.66
C LEU A 276 18.00 7.56 -18.17
N GLY A 277 19.19 7.92 -18.66
CA GLY A 277 19.57 7.76 -20.06
C GLY A 277 19.57 6.29 -20.50
N GLY A 278 20.05 5.39 -19.63
CA GLY A 278 19.95 3.94 -19.84
C GLY A 278 18.50 3.46 -19.93
N LEU A 279 17.64 3.89 -19.01
CA LEU A 279 16.20 3.55 -19.02
C LEU A 279 15.50 4.08 -20.28
N VAL A 280 15.78 5.31 -20.70
CA VAL A 280 15.24 5.89 -21.95
C VAL A 280 15.74 5.08 -23.15
N THR A 281 17.00 4.69 -23.18
CA THR A 281 17.58 3.87 -24.27
C THR A 281 16.89 2.51 -24.35
N LEU A 282 16.68 1.85 -23.20
CA LEU A 282 15.93 0.59 -23.13
C LEU A 282 14.48 0.76 -23.59
N GLN A 283 13.81 1.83 -23.13
CA GLN A 283 12.46 2.18 -23.55
C GLN A 283 12.39 2.31 -25.07
N VAL A 284 13.24 3.15 -25.68
CA VAL A 284 13.25 3.36 -27.14
C VAL A 284 13.54 2.06 -27.91
N LYS A 285 14.54 1.28 -27.46
CA LYS A 285 14.98 0.07 -28.17
C LYS A 285 13.97 -1.10 -28.09
N TYR A 286 13.22 -1.20 -26.99
CA TYR A 286 12.38 -2.36 -26.69
C TYR A 286 10.88 -2.03 -26.59
N HIS A 287 10.45 -0.78 -26.80
CA HIS A 287 9.03 -0.39 -26.68
C HIS A 287 8.08 -1.26 -27.51
N SER A 288 8.46 -1.54 -28.76
CA SER A 288 7.65 -2.31 -29.72
C SER A 288 7.82 -3.83 -29.60
N LYS A 289 8.74 -4.31 -28.77
CA LYS A 289 9.09 -5.74 -28.68
C LYS A 289 8.27 -6.53 -27.66
N GLY A 290 7.31 -5.89 -27.00
CA GLY A 290 6.47 -6.54 -25.98
C GLY A 290 7.30 -7.00 -24.78
N VAL A 291 7.29 -8.31 -24.48
CA VAL A 291 8.06 -8.92 -23.39
C VAL A 291 9.33 -9.58 -23.94
N VAL A 292 10.50 -9.26 -23.38
CA VAL A 292 11.79 -9.83 -23.80
C VAL A 292 12.52 -10.41 -22.60
N ALA A 293 12.74 -11.73 -22.60
CA ALA A 293 13.58 -12.38 -21.59
C ALA A 293 15.04 -11.96 -21.76
N ILE A 294 15.69 -11.56 -20.67
CA ILE A 294 17.14 -11.35 -20.63
C ILE A 294 17.81 -12.52 -19.92
N ASN A 295 17.29 -12.90 -18.75
CA ASN A 295 17.65 -14.10 -18.00
C ASN A 295 16.49 -14.53 -17.10
N ASN A 296 16.71 -15.50 -16.20
CA ASN A 296 15.67 -16.05 -15.34
C ASN A 296 15.08 -15.07 -14.32
N TYR A 297 15.80 -13.98 -13.99
CA TYR A 297 15.46 -13.02 -12.94
C TYR A 297 15.12 -11.63 -13.48
N LEU A 298 15.42 -11.40 -14.77
CA LEU A 298 15.31 -10.12 -15.44
C LEU A 298 14.69 -10.30 -16.82
N PHE A 299 13.61 -9.56 -17.05
CA PHE A 299 13.04 -9.38 -18.37
C PHE A 299 12.70 -7.91 -18.60
N LEU A 300 12.50 -7.55 -19.87
CA LEU A 300 12.07 -6.22 -20.27
C LEU A 300 10.61 -6.30 -20.71
N TYR A 301 9.77 -5.40 -20.19
CA TYR A 301 8.44 -5.18 -20.73
C TYR A 301 8.35 -3.78 -21.34
N LYS A 302 8.22 -3.71 -22.67
CA LYS A 302 8.25 -2.46 -23.44
C LYS A 302 9.45 -1.55 -23.12
N GLY A 303 10.58 -2.16 -22.76
CA GLY A 303 11.81 -1.47 -22.37
C GLY A 303 11.93 -1.08 -20.89
N VAL A 304 10.92 -1.37 -20.07
CA VAL A 304 11.05 -1.27 -18.60
C VAL A 304 11.70 -2.55 -18.07
N PRO A 305 12.86 -2.47 -17.38
CA PRO A 305 13.47 -3.63 -16.75
C PRO A 305 12.68 -4.05 -15.50
N ILE A 306 12.33 -5.33 -15.45
CA ILE A 306 11.55 -5.91 -14.35
C ILE A 306 12.40 -7.01 -13.72
N TYR A 307 12.82 -6.73 -12.50
CA TYR A 307 13.72 -7.58 -11.72
C TYR A 307 12.99 -8.11 -10.49
N TYR A 308 13.08 -9.42 -10.27
CA TYR A 308 12.60 -10.17 -9.10
C TYR A 308 11.07 -10.15 -8.82
N LEU A 309 10.38 -9.03 -9.04
CA LEU A 309 8.96 -8.87 -8.76
C LEU A 309 8.10 -9.56 -9.82
N ASP A 310 6.98 -10.13 -9.36
CA ASP A 310 5.93 -10.62 -10.23
C ASP A 310 5.10 -9.44 -10.76
N ILE A 311 4.58 -9.57 -11.97
CA ILE A 311 3.75 -8.52 -12.58
C ILE A 311 2.49 -9.11 -13.21
N LEU A 312 1.49 -8.26 -13.34
CA LEU A 312 0.33 -8.49 -14.19
C LEU A 312 0.31 -7.45 -15.31
N ILE A 313 0.24 -7.93 -16.54
CA ILE A 313 0.07 -7.15 -17.76
C ILE A 313 -1.40 -7.24 -18.17
N TYR A 314 -2.03 -6.08 -18.31
CA TYR A 314 -3.44 -5.94 -18.65
C TYR A 314 -3.68 -6.02 -20.17
N PRO A 315 -4.93 -6.27 -20.62
CA PRO A 315 -5.27 -6.28 -22.05
C PRO A 315 -4.98 -4.96 -22.77
N ASN A 316 -5.01 -3.83 -22.05
CA ASN A 316 -4.65 -2.51 -22.59
C ASN A 316 -3.12 -2.27 -22.62
N GLN A 317 -2.32 -3.31 -22.38
CA GLN A 317 -0.87 -3.31 -22.38
C GLN A 317 -0.22 -2.42 -21.31
N THR A 318 -0.97 -1.96 -20.30
CA THR A 318 -0.38 -1.45 -19.06
C THR A 318 0.02 -2.61 -18.16
N PHE A 319 0.84 -2.35 -17.14
CA PHE A 319 1.23 -3.39 -16.19
C PHE A 319 1.32 -2.82 -14.78
N ARG A 320 1.28 -3.70 -13.80
CA ARG A 320 1.61 -3.37 -12.41
C ARG A 320 2.36 -4.51 -11.72
N PRO A 321 3.18 -4.21 -10.71
CA PRO A 321 3.62 -5.21 -9.74
C PRO A 321 2.42 -5.86 -9.05
N VAL A 322 2.54 -7.16 -8.80
CA VAL A 322 1.54 -7.94 -8.05
C VAL A 322 2.24 -8.80 -7.01
N ASP A 323 1.46 -9.26 -6.03
CA ASP A 323 1.94 -10.14 -4.99
C ASP A 323 2.54 -11.44 -5.55
N LYS A 324 3.78 -11.70 -5.12
CA LYS A 324 4.64 -12.79 -5.55
C LYS A 324 4.22 -14.07 -4.85
N LYS A 325 3.67 -15.02 -5.61
CA LYS A 325 3.16 -16.29 -5.08
C LYS A 325 3.10 -17.40 -6.10
N ASP A 326 3.19 -18.63 -5.59
CA ASP A 326 3.07 -19.84 -6.41
C ASP A 326 1.62 -20.29 -6.58
N PHE A 327 0.79 -20.03 -5.56
CA PHE A 327 -0.58 -20.53 -5.47
C PHE A 327 -1.59 -19.38 -5.46
N PHE A 328 -2.53 -19.42 -6.42
CA PHE A 328 -3.67 -18.53 -6.51
C PHE A 328 -4.89 -19.16 -5.84
N ASN A 329 -5.31 -18.58 -4.72
CA ASN A 329 -6.53 -19.00 -4.04
C ASN A 329 -7.79 -18.58 -4.84
N GLN A 330 -8.99 -18.93 -4.35
CA GLN A 330 -10.23 -18.59 -5.06
C GLN A 330 -10.45 -17.08 -5.21
N ARG A 331 -10.02 -16.27 -4.23
CA ARG A 331 -10.12 -14.80 -4.28
C ARG A 331 -9.21 -14.26 -5.37
N ASP A 332 -7.96 -14.71 -5.43
CA ASP A 332 -7.01 -14.31 -6.46
C ASP A 332 -7.55 -14.64 -7.85
N LYS A 333 -8.04 -15.87 -8.04
CA LYS A 333 -8.65 -16.32 -9.30
C LYS A 333 -9.84 -15.48 -9.71
N LYS A 334 -10.71 -15.10 -8.76
CA LYS A 334 -11.86 -14.22 -9.01
C LYS A 334 -11.41 -12.86 -9.56
N THR A 335 -10.42 -12.25 -8.91
CA THR A 335 -9.85 -10.96 -9.34
C THR A 335 -9.18 -11.06 -10.70
N ILE A 336 -8.36 -12.10 -10.93
CA ILE A 336 -7.70 -12.35 -12.22
C ILE A 336 -8.75 -12.54 -13.33
N LYS A 337 -9.80 -13.34 -13.11
CA LYS A 337 -10.89 -13.54 -14.07
C LYS A 337 -11.62 -12.24 -14.40
N LYS A 338 -11.88 -11.38 -13.41
CA LYS A 338 -12.53 -10.08 -13.62
C LYS A 338 -11.69 -9.15 -14.51
N LEU A 339 -10.38 -9.20 -14.33
CA LEU A 339 -9.41 -8.41 -15.11
C LEU A 339 -9.09 -9.01 -16.48
N SER A 340 -9.41 -10.29 -16.68
CA SER A 340 -9.16 -11.02 -17.93
C SER A 340 -10.36 -10.94 -18.86
N ASP A 341 -10.08 -10.82 -20.16
CA ASP A 341 -11.12 -10.74 -21.19
C ASP A 341 -11.29 -12.10 -21.90
N ASN A 342 -10.42 -12.42 -22.86
CA ASN A 342 -10.51 -13.66 -23.65
C ASN A 342 -9.41 -14.67 -23.32
N ILE A 343 -8.19 -14.19 -23.06
CA ILE A 343 -7.03 -15.05 -22.83
C ILE A 343 -6.35 -14.63 -21.53
N LEU A 344 -6.18 -15.60 -20.63
CA LEU A 344 -5.32 -15.51 -19.46
C LEU A 344 -4.07 -16.35 -19.72
N LEU A 345 -2.92 -15.69 -19.80
CA LEU A 345 -1.62 -16.31 -19.97
C LEU A 345 -0.84 -16.26 -18.65
N ILE A 346 -0.39 -17.40 -18.16
CA ILE A 346 0.39 -17.52 -16.93
C ILE A 346 1.80 -17.97 -17.32
N ALA A 347 2.76 -17.07 -17.13
CA ALA A 347 4.19 -17.37 -17.20
C ALA A 347 4.62 -17.89 -15.82
N ALA A 348 4.76 -19.20 -15.71
CA ALA A 348 4.81 -19.96 -14.46
C ALA A 348 6.22 -20.09 -13.85
N GLY A 349 7.17 -19.25 -14.25
CA GLY A 349 8.58 -19.39 -13.88
C GLY A 349 9.31 -20.41 -14.75
N SER A 350 10.63 -20.49 -14.60
CA SER A 350 11.49 -21.46 -15.31
C SER A 350 11.21 -22.91 -14.86
N LYS A 351 10.75 -23.09 -13.62
CA LYS A 351 10.42 -24.39 -13.03
C LYS A 351 8.95 -24.80 -13.19
N ARG A 352 8.12 -23.94 -13.81
CA ARG A 352 6.66 -24.15 -13.98
C ARG A 352 5.92 -24.42 -12.67
N ASP A 353 6.41 -23.87 -11.57
CA ASP A 353 5.84 -24.00 -10.23
C ASP A 353 4.92 -22.82 -9.86
N GLY A 354 4.85 -21.79 -10.70
CA GLY A 354 3.82 -20.75 -10.65
C GLY A 354 2.49 -21.22 -11.25
N GLY A 355 1.41 -20.49 -10.95
CA GLY A 355 0.08 -20.81 -11.49
C GLY A 355 -0.68 -21.89 -10.72
N LYS A 356 -0.15 -22.40 -9.60
CA LYS A 356 -0.88 -23.37 -8.77
C LYS A 356 -2.22 -22.78 -8.33
N GLY A 357 -3.24 -23.62 -8.20
CA GLY A 357 -4.62 -23.18 -7.95
C GLY A 357 -5.46 -23.02 -9.22
N PHE A 358 -4.82 -22.85 -10.37
CA PHE A 358 -5.34 -23.26 -11.68
C PHE A 358 -5.04 -24.75 -11.91
N ASP A 359 -5.59 -25.36 -12.96
CA ASP A 359 -5.29 -26.75 -13.35
C ASP A 359 -3.88 -26.81 -13.97
N PRO A 360 -2.84 -27.27 -13.25
CA PRO A 360 -1.45 -27.17 -13.70
C PRO A 360 -1.10 -28.25 -14.72
N ASP A 361 -1.87 -29.34 -14.79
CA ASP A 361 -1.65 -30.47 -15.69
C ASP A 361 -2.09 -30.12 -17.12
N LYS A 362 -2.92 -29.09 -17.28
CA LYS A 362 -3.38 -28.59 -18.57
C LYS A 362 -2.58 -27.37 -19.00
N ILE A 363 -1.81 -27.54 -20.09
CA ILE A 363 -1.09 -26.43 -20.75
C ILE A 363 -2.07 -25.37 -21.26
N SER A 364 -3.22 -25.78 -21.80
CA SER A 364 -4.28 -24.88 -22.20
C SER A 364 -5.66 -25.51 -22.07
N TYR A 365 -6.63 -24.71 -21.62
CA TYR A 365 -8.03 -25.13 -21.47
C TYR A 365 -8.97 -23.93 -21.45
N PHE A 366 -10.25 -24.17 -21.73
CA PHE A 366 -11.30 -23.15 -21.65
C PHE A 366 -12.05 -23.22 -20.33
N VAL A 367 -12.40 -22.05 -19.80
CA VAL A 367 -13.28 -21.90 -18.64
C VAL A 367 -14.34 -20.85 -18.92
N TYR A 368 -15.48 -20.95 -18.26
CA TYR A 368 -16.47 -19.87 -18.29
C TYR A 368 -16.03 -18.70 -17.39
N ASN A 369 -15.99 -17.49 -17.93
CA ASN A 369 -15.75 -16.26 -17.18
C ASN A 369 -17.09 -15.63 -16.78
N GLU A 370 -17.50 -15.87 -15.54
CA GLU A 370 -18.75 -15.34 -14.96
C GLU A 370 -18.85 -13.80 -14.96
N PHE A 371 -17.73 -13.08 -14.96
CA PHE A 371 -17.74 -11.60 -14.98
C PHE A 371 -17.94 -11.02 -16.38
N ARG A 372 -17.62 -11.80 -17.41
CA ARG A 372 -17.70 -11.39 -18.81
C ARG A 372 -18.79 -12.14 -19.59
N GLN A 373 -19.41 -13.14 -18.97
CA GLN A 373 -20.43 -14.02 -19.56
C GLN A 373 -19.98 -14.65 -20.89
N LYS A 374 -18.71 -15.08 -20.96
CA LYS A 374 -18.10 -15.69 -22.15
C LYS A 374 -17.03 -16.71 -21.79
N GLY A 375 -16.65 -17.54 -22.76
CA GLY A 375 -15.51 -18.45 -22.64
C GLY A 375 -14.19 -17.68 -22.57
N MET A 376 -13.30 -18.11 -21.67
CA MET A 376 -11.95 -17.59 -21.51
C MET A 376 -10.96 -18.75 -21.63
N GLN A 377 -9.92 -18.57 -22.45
CA GLN A 377 -8.82 -19.52 -22.55
C GLN A 377 -7.78 -19.23 -21.47
N ILE A 378 -7.38 -20.26 -20.75
CA ILE A 378 -6.23 -20.22 -19.83
C ILE A 378 -5.08 -20.95 -20.51
N ILE A 379 -3.89 -20.36 -20.48
CA ILE A 379 -2.65 -20.92 -21.03
C ILE A 379 -1.58 -20.81 -19.94
N ILE A 380 -0.93 -21.93 -19.59
CA ILE A 380 0.10 -21.98 -18.54
C ILE A 380 1.40 -22.54 -19.14
N LEU A 381 2.41 -21.69 -19.21
CA LEU A 381 3.69 -21.98 -19.87
C LEU A 381 4.86 -21.57 -18.98
N ASP A 382 6.06 -22.10 -19.26
CA ASP A 382 7.29 -21.52 -18.70
C ASP A 382 7.50 -20.08 -19.22
N ASN A 383 8.35 -19.29 -18.54
CA ASN A 383 8.49 -17.87 -18.87
C ASN A 383 8.91 -17.60 -20.31
N LYS A 384 9.83 -18.39 -20.88
CA LYS A 384 10.31 -18.16 -22.24
C LYS A 384 9.18 -18.40 -23.24
N SER A 385 8.53 -19.56 -23.15
CA SER A 385 7.41 -19.94 -24.01
C SER A 385 6.22 -18.98 -23.85
N ALA A 386 5.95 -18.53 -22.63
CA ALA A 386 4.90 -17.55 -22.36
C ALA A 386 5.21 -16.19 -22.99
N PHE A 387 6.46 -15.72 -22.97
CA PHE A 387 6.81 -14.43 -23.58
C PHE A 387 6.67 -14.46 -25.10
N GLU A 388 7.11 -15.55 -25.74
CA GLU A 388 6.94 -15.79 -27.17
C GLU A 388 5.44 -15.84 -27.53
N GLN A 389 4.65 -16.60 -26.75
CA GLN A 389 3.20 -16.71 -26.95
C GLN A 389 2.49 -15.37 -26.73
N TYR A 390 2.87 -14.59 -25.72
CA TYR A 390 2.31 -13.26 -25.47
C TYR A 390 2.56 -12.34 -26.66
N ASN A 391 3.81 -12.22 -27.11
CA ASN A 391 4.18 -11.35 -28.21
C ASN A 391 3.44 -11.72 -29.51
N ARG A 392 3.31 -13.02 -29.79
CA ARG A 392 2.52 -13.52 -30.93
C ARG A 392 1.04 -13.15 -30.82
N LEU A 393 0.41 -13.39 -29.67
CA LEU A 393 -1.00 -13.05 -29.46
C LEU A 393 -1.24 -11.54 -29.57
N MET A 394 -0.29 -10.73 -29.09
CA MET A 394 -0.35 -9.27 -29.22
C MET A 394 -0.20 -8.83 -30.67
N SER A 395 0.68 -9.44 -31.48
CA SER A 395 0.80 -9.13 -32.91
C SER A 395 -0.42 -9.56 -33.71
N GLU A 396 -1.14 -10.59 -33.25
CA GLU A 396 -2.45 -11.01 -33.77
C GLU A 396 -3.63 -10.12 -33.30
N GLY A 397 -3.36 -9.06 -32.52
CA GLY A 397 -4.39 -8.14 -32.03
C GLY A 397 -5.30 -8.73 -30.95
N LYS A 398 -4.88 -9.81 -30.27
CA LYS A 398 -5.67 -10.45 -29.22
C LYS A 398 -5.59 -9.67 -27.90
N GLN A 399 -6.66 -9.74 -27.12
CA GLN A 399 -6.72 -9.19 -25.77
C GLN A 399 -6.25 -10.23 -24.75
N VAL A 400 -5.00 -10.07 -24.30
CA VAL A 400 -4.34 -11.00 -23.37
C VAL A 400 -4.11 -10.33 -22.03
N THR A 401 -4.55 -10.97 -20.96
CA THR A 401 -4.05 -10.70 -19.61
C THR A 401 -2.93 -11.68 -19.32
N MET A 402 -1.78 -11.17 -18.88
CA MET A 402 -0.63 -12.01 -18.60
C MET A 402 -0.16 -11.82 -17.15
N ILE A 403 0.07 -12.92 -16.44
CA ILE A 403 0.72 -12.91 -15.13
C ILE A 403 2.12 -13.50 -15.30
N VAL A 404 3.12 -12.81 -14.78
CA VAL A 404 4.51 -13.26 -14.82
C VAL A 404 4.99 -13.57 -13.41
N LYS A 405 5.28 -14.83 -13.15
CA LYS A 405 6.12 -15.24 -12.03
C LYS A 405 7.58 -15.04 -12.44
N ASN A 406 8.25 -14.11 -11.79
CA ASN A 406 9.71 -13.98 -11.92
C ASN A 406 10.35 -14.93 -10.89
N ASP A 407 11.44 -15.62 -11.19
CA ASP A 407 12.02 -16.55 -10.21
C ASP A 407 12.94 -15.88 -9.18
#